data_AF-A0A7C6VDA3-F1
#
_entry.id   AF-A0A7C6VDA3-F1
#
_cell.length_a   1.000
_cell.length_b   1.000
_cell.length_c   1.000
_cell.angle_alpha   90.00
_cell.angle_beta   90.00
_cell.angle_gamma   90.00
#
_symmetry.space_group_name_H-M   'P 1'
#
loop_
_entity.id
_entity.type
_entity.pdbx_description
1 polymer ?
#
loop_
_entity_poly.entity_id
_entity_poly.type
_entity_poly.pdbx_seq_one_letter_code
_entity_poly.pdbx_strand_id
1 'polypeptide(L)'
;MTTKGQLSKGELFFSLPVSFILIGVALWNWSHGFSHFVNWIWLLIGLNRLLTLGRKAFPRWRGLLNSLALASSFVLILLVVYIAFRYFL
;
A
#
# COMPACT_ATOMS: atom_id res chain seq x y z
N MET A 1 -13.23 23.92 14.52
CA MET A 1 -12.25 22.89 14.94
C MET A 1 -12.38 21.70 14.02
N THR A 2 -11.48 21.54 13.06
CA THR A 2 -11.47 20.43 12.11
C THR A 2 -10.99 19.17 12.84
N THR A 3 -11.86 18.17 12.94
CA THR A 3 -11.57 16.86 13.52
C THR A 3 -10.49 16.16 12.68
N LYS A 4 -9.23 16.37 13.07
CA LYS A 4 -8.06 15.63 12.60
C LYS A 4 -8.26 14.13 12.88
N GLY A 5 -8.88 13.39 11.97
CA GLY A 5 -8.94 11.93 12.10
C GLY A 5 -10.03 11.21 11.32
N GLN A 6 -11.14 11.87 11.00
CA GLN A 6 -12.20 11.21 10.22
C GLN A 6 -11.85 11.30 8.74
N LEU A 7 -11.60 10.14 8.12
CA LEU A 7 -11.50 10.02 6.68
C LEU A 7 -12.86 10.41 6.09
N SER A 8 -12.88 11.32 5.12
CA SER A 8 -14.13 11.68 4.44
C SER A 8 -14.71 10.41 3.80
N LYS A 9 -16.03 10.19 3.91
CA LYS A 9 -16.69 9.03 3.29
C LYS A 9 -16.34 8.92 1.79
N GLY A 10 -16.11 10.05 1.12
CA GLY A 10 -15.66 10.10 -0.27
C GLY A 10 -14.23 9.55 -0.47
N GLU A 11 -13.28 9.88 0.40
CA GLU A 11 -11.92 9.32 0.33
C GLU A 11 -11.94 7.80 0.55
N LEU A 12 -12.80 7.30 1.44
CA LEU A 12 -12.97 5.87 1.70
C LEU A 12 -13.54 5.16 0.46
N PHE A 13 -14.54 5.76 -0.20
CA PHE A 13 -15.22 5.18 -1.36
C PHE A 13 -14.32 5.06 -2.60
N PHE A 14 -13.39 6.00 -2.79
CA PHE A 14 -12.44 5.93 -3.90
C PHE A 14 -11.18 5.12 -3.54
N SER A 15 -10.66 5.24 -2.31
CA SER A 15 -9.38 4.60 -1.94
C SER A 15 -9.48 3.10 -1.72
N LEU A 16 -10.60 2.59 -1.18
CA LEU A 16 -10.83 1.15 -0.99
C LEU A 16 -10.77 0.36 -2.31
N PRO A 17 -11.66 0.63 -3.29
CA PRO A 17 -11.69 -0.15 -4.52
C PRO A 17 -10.39 -0.01 -5.31
N VAL A 18 -9.79 1.18 -5.32
CA VAL A 18 -8.47 1.36 -5.93
C VAL A 18 -7.44 0.47 -5.26
N SER A 19 -7.36 0.44 -3.93
CA SER A 19 -6.39 -0.40 -3.21
C SER A 19 -6.57 -1.89 -3.52
N PHE A 20 -7.83 -2.36 -3.58
CA PHE A 20 -8.14 -3.73 -3.96
C PHE A 20 -7.77 -4.04 -5.40
N ILE A 21 -8.02 -3.12 -6.34
CA ILE A 21 -7.63 -3.28 -7.74
C ILE A 21 -6.10 -3.33 -7.86
N LEU A 22 -5.36 -2.45 -7.17
CA LEU A 22 -3.90 -2.45 -7.18
C LEU A 22 -3.31 -3.78 -6.69
N ILE A 23 -3.83 -4.30 -5.57
CA ILE A 23 -3.41 -5.59 -5.00
C ILE A 23 -3.80 -6.74 -5.93
N GLY A 24 -5.05 -6.74 -6.43
CA GLY A 24 -5.58 -7.77 -7.31
C GLY A 24 -4.83 -7.87 -8.63
N VAL A 25 -4.53 -6.73 -9.26
CA VAL A 25 -3.73 -6.66 -10.50
C VAL A 25 -2.31 -7.15 -10.25
N ALA A 26 -1.70 -6.77 -9.12
CA ALA A 26 -0.37 -7.25 -8.77
C ALA A 26 -0.34 -8.77 -8.58
N LEU A 27 -1.30 -9.34 -7.83
CA LEU A 27 -1.42 -10.79 -7.62
C LEU A 27 -1.73 -11.54 -8.91
N TRP A 28 -2.61 -11.00 -9.76
CA TRP A 28 -2.95 -11.57 -11.06
C TRP A 28 -1.74 -11.66 -11.98
N ASN A 29 -0.98 -10.57 -12.10
CA ASN A 29 0.24 -10.56 -12.89
C ASN A 29 1.29 -11.52 -12.35
N TRP A 30 1.38 -11.65 -11.02
CA TRP A 30 2.30 -12.60 -10.39
C TRP A 30 1.92 -14.05 -10.72
N SER A 31 0.62 -14.37 -10.70
CA SER A 31 0.10 -15.68 -11.10
C SER A 31 0.35 -16.02 -12.58
N HIS A 32 0.51 -15.02 -13.44
CA HIS A 32 0.79 -15.20 -14.88
C HIS A 32 2.30 -15.15 -15.20
N GLY A 33 3.16 -15.23 -14.18
CA GLY A 33 4.62 -15.27 -14.36
C GLY A 33 5.25 -13.90 -14.64
N PHE A 34 4.48 -12.81 -14.66
CA PHE A 34 5.00 -11.45 -14.75
C PHE A 34 5.50 -11.01 -13.38
N SER A 35 6.71 -11.41 -13.00
CA SER A 35 7.36 -10.94 -11.77
C SER A 35 8.21 -9.70 -12.04
N HIS A 36 7.58 -8.61 -12.51
CA HIS A 36 8.26 -7.31 -12.63
C HIS A 36 8.20 -6.51 -11.33
N PHE A 37 9.25 -5.74 -11.06
CA PHE A 37 9.34 -4.78 -9.95
C PHE A 37 8.13 -3.86 -9.85
N VAL A 38 7.54 -3.53 -11.00
CA VAL A 38 6.30 -2.76 -11.11
C VAL A 38 5.19 -3.40 -10.26
N ASN A 39 4.97 -4.72 -10.33
CA ASN A 39 3.93 -5.40 -9.54
C ASN A 39 4.15 -5.31 -8.03
N TRP A 40 5.40 -5.35 -7.58
CA TRP A 40 5.74 -5.13 -6.17
C TRP A 40 5.38 -3.71 -5.72
N ILE A 41 5.61 -2.71 -6.57
CA ILE A 41 5.21 -1.32 -6.32
C ILE A 41 3.68 -1.22 -6.23
N TRP A 42 2.93 -1.79 -7.19
CA TRP A 42 1.47 -1.81 -7.17
C TRP A 42 0.91 -2.46 -5.89
N LEU A 43 1.48 -3.61 -5.50
CA LEU A 43 1.08 -4.33 -4.29
C LEU A 43 1.35 -3.52 -3.03
N LEU A 44 2.55 -2.95 -2.89
CA LEU A 44 2.94 -2.18 -1.71
C LEU A 44 2.13 -0.87 -1.59
N ILE A 45 1.85 -0.17 -2.70
CA ILE A 45 0.99 1.02 -2.69
C ILE A 45 -0.44 0.65 -2.26
N GLY A 46 -1.01 -0.41 -2.84
CA GLY A 46 -2.34 -0.89 -2.48
C GLY A 46 -2.42 -1.32 -1.01
N LEU A 47 -1.42 -2.06 -0.53
CA LEU A 47 -1.33 -2.51 0.86
C LEU A 47 -1.22 -1.34 1.84
N ASN A 48 -0.38 -0.35 1.56
CA ASN A 48 -0.17 0.80 2.44
C ASN A 48 -1.44 1.65 2.58
N ARG A 49 -2.17 1.83 1.47
CA ARG A 49 -3.50 2.46 1.50
C ARG A 49 -4.48 1.64 2.33
N LEU A 50 -4.54 0.32 2.13
CA LEU A 50 -5.43 -0.56 2.89
C LEU A 50 -5.14 -0.53 4.40
N LEU A 51 -3.85 -0.53 4.78
CA LEU A 51 -3.41 -0.41 6.17
C LEU A 51 -3.78 0.95 6.77
N THR A 52 -3.67 2.03 6.00
CA THR A 52 -4.07 3.38 6.44
C THR A 52 -5.58 3.46 6.70
N LEU A 53 -6.38 2.84 5.84
CA LEU A 53 -7.83 2.73 6.01
C LEU A 53 -8.17 1.83 7.22
N GLY A 54 -7.48 0.70 7.34
CA GLY A 54 -7.61 -0.22 8.49
C GLY A 54 -7.29 0.47 9.82
N ARG A 55 -6.27 1.34 9.88
CA ARG A 55 -5.93 2.12 11.09
C ARG A 55 -7.06 3.03 11.55
N LYS A 56 -7.84 3.55 10.60
CA LYS A 56 -8.98 4.43 10.87
C LYS A 56 -10.25 3.65 11.20
N ALA A 57 -10.46 2.49 10.56
CA ALA A 57 -11.60 1.62 10.80
C ALA A 57 -11.48 0.82 12.12
N PHE A 58 -10.27 0.39 12.48
CA PHE A 58 -10.01 -0.48 13.63
C PHE A 58 -9.03 0.14 14.61
N PRO A 59 -9.51 0.98 15.56
CA PRO A 59 -8.65 1.64 16.55
C PRO A 59 -7.94 0.64 17.49
N ARG A 60 -8.52 -0.54 17.71
CA ARG A 60 -7.96 -1.62 18.54
C ARG A 60 -6.65 -2.21 17.98
N TRP A 61 -6.47 -2.20 16.66
CA TRP A 61 -5.29 -2.74 15.98
C TRP A 61 -4.35 -1.65 15.46
N ARG A 62 -4.57 -0.40 15.86
CA ARG A 62 -3.90 0.78 15.31
C ARG A 62 -2.37 0.72 15.45
N GLY A 63 -1.85 0.14 16.53
CA GLY A 63 -0.42 -0.05 16.75
C GLY A 63 0.19 -1.02 15.74
N LEU A 64 -0.39 -2.21 15.60
CA LEU A 64 0.06 -3.25 14.68
C LEU A 64 -0.02 -2.80 13.21
N LEU A 65 -1.11 -2.13 12.83
CA LEU A 65 -1.28 -1.57 11.49
C LEU A 65 -0.34 -0.40 11.21
N ASN A 66 0.07 0.36 12.22
CA ASN A 66 1.10 1.40 12.07
C ASN A 66 2.47 0.79 11.79
N SER A 67 2.84 -0.27 12.51
CA SER A 67 4.10 -1.00 12.27
C SER A 67 4.12 -1.64 10.88
N LEU A 68 3.00 -2.25 10.45
CA LEU A 68 2.88 -2.80 9.09
C LEU A 68 2.99 -1.73 8.00
N ALA A 69 2.39 -0.54 8.21
CA ALA A 69 2.47 0.56 7.25
C ALA A 69 3.91 1.11 7.14
N LEU A 70 4.62 1.19 8.27
CA LEU A 70 6.04 1.57 8.30
C LEU A 70 6.90 0.52 7.60
N ALA A 71 6.70 -0.77 7.90
CA ALA A 71 7.41 -1.86 7.24
C ALA A 71 7.17 -1.86 5.72
N SER A 72 5.91 -1.70 5.28
CA SER A 72 5.57 -1.61 3.87
C SER A 72 6.24 -0.42 3.18
N SER A 73 6.26 0.75 3.83
CA SER A 73 6.95 1.94 3.33
C SER A 73 8.46 1.73 3.21
N PHE A 74 9.07 1.09 4.21
CA PHE A 74 10.50 0.80 4.21
C PHE A 74 10.89 -0.18 3.10
N VAL A 75 10.08 -1.24 2.90
CA VAL A 75 10.26 -2.19 1.80
C VAL A 75 10.13 -1.48 0.44
N LEU A 76 9.18 -0.55 0.30
CA LEU A 76 9.03 0.24 -0.93
C LEU A 76 10.28 1.07 -1.22
N ILE A 77 10.84 1.73 -0.20
CA ILE A 77 12.07 2.54 -0.34
C ILE A 77 13.24 1.65 -0.75
N LEU A 78 13.44 0.51 -0.08
CA LEU A 78 14.51 -0.43 -0.43
C LEU A 78 14.36 -0.98 -1.85
N LEU A 79 13.13 -1.31 -2.25
CA LEU A 79 12.83 -1.78 -3.61
C LEU A 79 13.17 -0.70 -4.65
N VAL A 80 12.78 0.55 -4.41
CA VAL A 80 13.09 1.69 -5.29
C VAL A 80 14.60 1.92 -5.37
N VAL A 81 15.31 1.88 -4.23
CA VAL A 81 16.78 2.01 -4.19
C VAL A 81 17.45 0.87 -4.95
N TYR A 82 16.99 -0.36 -4.79
CA TYR A 82 17.52 -1.52 -5.52
C TYR A 82 17.33 -1.37 -7.03
N ILE A 83 16.14 -0.92 -7.47
CA ILE A 83 15.86 -0.66 -8.89
C ILE A 83 16.75 0.46 -9.41
N ALA A 84 16.84 1.58 -8.68
CA ALA A 84 17.71 2.70 -9.07
C ALA A 84 19.16 2.23 -9.22
N PHE A 85 19.67 1.46 -8.25
CA PHE A 85 21.01 0.88 -8.32
C PHE A 85 21.18 -0.06 -9.52
N ARG A 86 20.20 -0.94 -9.80
CA ARG A 86 20.30 -1.94 -10.87
C ARG A 86 20.17 -1.36 -12.27
N TYR A 87 19.45 -0.25 -12.44
CA TYR A 87 19.15 0.33 -13.75
C TYR A 87 19.92 1.62 -14.07
N PHE A 88 20.46 2.32 -13.07
CA PHE A 88 21.23 3.56 -13.26
C PHE A 88 22.74 3.43 -12.94
N LEU A 89 23.18 2.32 -12.34
CA LEU A 89 24.56 2.08 -11.91
C LEU A 89 25.08 0.78 -12.54
#